data_AF-A0A3M1MIK6-F1
#
_entry.id   AF-A0A3M1MIK6-F1
#
_cell.length_a   1.000
_cell.length_b   1.000
_cell.length_c   1.000
_cell.angle_alpha   90.00
_cell.angle_beta   90.00
_cell.angle_gamma   90.00
#
_symmetry.space_group_name_H-M   'P 1'
#
loop_
_entity.id
_entity.type
_entity.pdbx_description
1 polymer ?
#
loop_
_entity_poly.entity_id
_entity_poly.type
_entity_poly.pdbx_seq_one_letter_code
_entity_poly.pdbx_strand_id
1 'polypeptide(L)'
;VQALATGLALVVSDIGGFADLVRNGENGFLCPVQDEAIFAERLRSLLCSPDRLQAFRVASREHARHFDLEHIAAAYDAVLQGMQPVSTFSEEPLT
;
A
#
# COMPACT_ATOMS: atom_id res chain seq x y z
N VAL A 1 -4.32 -3.94 -1.19
CA VAL A 1 -3.74 -3.82 -2.56
C VAL A 1 -4.77 -4.05 -3.68
N GLN A 2 -5.57 -5.12 -3.66
CA GLN A 2 -6.52 -5.43 -4.76
C GLN A 2 -7.47 -4.27 -5.14
N ALA A 3 -7.96 -3.50 -4.16
CA ALA A 3 -8.80 -2.32 -4.41
C ALA A 3 -8.07 -1.18 -5.16
N LEU A 4 -6.76 -1.01 -4.93
CA LEU A 4 -5.92 -0.06 -5.66
C LEU A 4 -5.73 -0.51 -7.11
N ALA A 5 -5.40 -1.79 -7.31
CA ALA A 5 -5.14 -2.37 -8.62
C ALA A 5 -6.38 -2.34 -9.53
N THR A 6 -7.57 -2.51 -8.95
CA THR A 6 -8.85 -2.35 -9.66
C THR A 6 -9.24 -0.89 -9.86
N GLY A 7 -8.48 0.05 -9.29
CA GLY A 7 -8.67 1.48 -9.44
C GLY A 7 -9.91 1.98 -8.72
N LEU A 8 -10.14 1.56 -7.49
CA LEU A 8 -11.22 2.05 -6.64
C LEU A 8 -10.76 3.27 -5.84
N ALA A 9 -11.65 4.24 -5.63
CA ALA A 9 -11.44 5.28 -4.62
C ALA A 9 -11.66 4.67 -3.24
N LEU A 10 -10.77 4.97 -2.29
CA LEU A 10 -10.77 4.33 -0.97
C LEU A 10 -11.37 5.25 0.09
N VAL A 11 -12.25 4.70 0.92
CA VAL A 11 -12.66 5.33 2.19
C VAL A 11 -12.51 4.25 3.24
N VAL A 12 -11.51 4.39 4.10
CA VAL A 12 -11.14 3.35 5.07
C VAL A 12 -10.87 3.98 6.43
N SER A 13 -11.04 3.18 7.47
CA SER A 13 -10.67 3.60 8.82
C SER A 13 -9.15 3.74 8.94
N ASP A 14 -8.73 4.71 9.74
CA ASP A 14 -7.32 4.95 10.09
C ASP A 14 -6.86 3.89 11.09
N ILE A 15 -6.65 2.69 10.56
CA ILE A 15 -6.08 1.55 11.29
C ILE A 15 -4.82 1.09 10.55
N GLY A 16 -3.85 0.59 11.32
CA GLY A 16 -2.54 0.17 10.80
C GLY A 16 -2.67 -0.77 9.61
N GLY A 17 -1.91 -0.49 8.55
CA GLY A 17 -1.90 -1.23 7.28
C GLY A 17 -2.56 -0.52 6.10
N PHE A 18 -3.42 0.48 6.35
CA PHE A 18 -4.01 1.29 5.27
C PHE A 18 -3.27 2.61 5.00
N ALA A 19 -2.49 3.11 5.96
CA ALA A 19 -1.74 4.34 5.81
C ALA A 19 -0.77 4.30 4.61
N ASP A 20 -0.16 3.15 4.34
CA ASP A 20 0.74 2.98 3.19
C ASP A 20 -0.01 2.88 1.85
N LEU A 21 -1.28 2.45 1.90
CA LEU A 21 -2.14 2.22 0.73
C LEU A 21 -2.93 3.48 0.33
N VAL A 22 -3.22 4.37 1.28
CA VAL A 22 -4.09 5.54 1.09
C VAL A 22 -3.30 6.83 1.18
N ARG A 23 -3.25 7.56 0.06
CA ARG A 23 -2.83 8.96 0.01
C ARG A 23 -4.07 9.84 0.21
N ASN A 24 -4.20 10.35 1.42
CA ASN A 24 -5.37 11.10 1.86
C ASN A 24 -5.66 12.30 0.95
N GLY A 25 -6.85 12.35 0.35
CA GLY A 25 -7.26 13.39 -0.59
C GLY A 25 -6.84 13.18 -2.04
N GLU A 26 -6.04 12.15 -2.36
CA GLU A 26 -5.57 11.85 -3.72
C GLU A 26 -6.22 10.58 -4.29
N ASN A 27 -6.07 9.44 -3.59
CA ASN A 27 -6.62 8.15 -4.02
C ASN A 27 -7.70 7.63 -3.04
N GLY A 28 -7.83 8.28 -1.89
CA GLY A 28 -8.81 7.92 -0.87
C GLY A 28 -8.77 8.80 0.36
N PHE A 29 -9.45 8.36 1.41
CA PHE A 29 -9.51 9.02 2.71
C PHE A 29 -9.27 8.04 3.85
N LEU A 30 -8.47 8.48 4.82
CA LEU A 30 -8.33 7.86 6.13
C LEU A 30 -9.31 8.55 7.08
N CYS A 31 -10.25 7.79 7.63
CA CYS A 31 -11.25 8.30 8.56
C CYS A 31 -10.94 7.85 9.99
N PRO A 32 -11.11 8.70 11.00
CA PRO A 32 -10.93 8.28 12.40
C PRO A 32 -11.79 7.07 12.74
N VAL A 33 -11.26 6.19 13.57
CA VAL A 33 -12.00 5.01 14.04
C VAL A 33 -13.21 5.49 14.86
N GLN A 34 -14.37 4.86 14.67
CA GLN A 34 -15.63 5.20 15.33
C GLN A 34 -16.23 6.57 14.96
N ASP A 35 -15.71 7.26 13.93
CA ASP A 35 -16.33 8.48 13.40
C ASP A 35 -17.14 8.19 12.12
N GLU A 36 -18.38 7.75 12.34
CA GLU A 36 -19.33 7.46 11.25
C GLU A 36 -19.68 8.70 10.43
N ALA A 37 -19.74 9.87 11.07
CA ALA A 37 -20.10 11.13 10.42
C ALA A 37 -19.05 11.53 9.38
N ILE A 38 -17.76 11.45 9.73
CA ILE A 38 -16.68 11.70 8.79
C ILE A 38 -16.69 10.68 7.67
N PHE A 39 -16.89 9.39 7.98
CA PHE A 39 -16.91 8.34 6.97
C PHE A 39 -18.02 8.59 5.92
N ALA A 40 -19.24 8.89 6.38
CA ALA A 40 -20.38 9.20 5.53
C ALA A 40 -20.13 10.46 4.68
N GLU A 41 -19.53 11.50 5.26
CA GLU A 41 -19.20 12.73 4.54
C GLU A 41 -18.18 12.49 3.43
N ARG A 42 -17.10 11.73 3.70
CA ARG A 42 -16.10 11.40 2.67
C ARG A 42 -16.70 10.58 1.54
N LEU A 43 -17.53 9.59 1.87
CA LEU A 43 -18.22 8.77 0.88
C LEU A 43 -19.15 9.62 0.01
N ARG A 44 -19.97 10.48 0.64
CA ARG A 44 -20.86 11.41 -0.07
C ARG A 44 -20.08 12.34 -1.00
N SER A 45 -18.97 12.89 -0.53
CA SER A 45 -18.12 13.79 -1.31
C SER A 45 -17.60 13.14 -2.60
N LEU A 46 -17.29 11.84 -2.57
CA LEU A 46 -16.90 11.08 -3.76
C LEU A 46 -18.09 10.77 -4.68
N LEU A 47 -19.22 10.33 -4.11
CA LEU A 47 -20.39 9.96 -4.89
C LEU A 47 -21.08 11.15 -5.56
N CYS A 48 -20.98 12.35 -4.98
CA CYS A 48 -21.55 13.58 -5.53
C CYS A 48 -20.70 14.25 -6.62
N SER A 49 -19.46 13.78 -6.86
CA SER A 49 -18.56 14.36 -7.86
C SER A 49 -17.91 13.27 -8.73
N PRO A 50 -18.50 12.95 -9.89
CA PRO A 50 -17.98 11.94 -10.80
C PRO A 50 -16.53 12.19 -11.25
N ASP A 51 -16.18 13.45 -11.51
CA ASP A 51 -14.81 13.82 -11.93
C ASP A 51 -13.79 13.55 -10.82
N ARG A 52 -14.14 13.92 -9.58
CA ARG A 52 -13.30 13.64 -8.40
C ARG A 52 -13.16 12.15 -8.19
N LEU A 53 -14.25 11.40 -8.27
CA LEU A 53 -14.23 9.95 -8.17
C LEU A 53 -13.30 9.35 -9.23
N GLN A 54 -13.39 9.81 -10.49
CA GLN A 54 -12.54 9.32 -11.56
C GLN A 54 -11.06 9.66 -11.33
N ALA A 55 -10.74 10.85 -10.85
CA ALA A 55 -9.37 11.22 -10.48
C ALA A 55 -8.80 10.28 -9.41
N PHE A 56 -9.58 9.98 -8.36
CA PHE A 56 -9.17 9.05 -7.30
C PHE A 56 -8.95 7.63 -7.84
N ARG A 57 -9.82 7.16 -8.74
CA ARG A 57 -9.69 5.84 -9.39
C ARG A 57 -8.40 5.73 -10.21
N VAL A 58 -8.01 6.81 -10.91
CA VAL A 58 -6.75 6.86 -11.67
C VAL A 58 -5.55 6.85 -10.72
N ALA A 59 -5.56 7.71 -9.69
CA ALA A 59 -4.50 7.76 -8.69
C ALA A 59 -4.31 6.42 -7.96
N SER A 60 -5.41 5.70 -7.66
CA SER A 60 -5.34 4.36 -7.08
C SER A 60 -4.62 3.36 -7.97
N ARG A 61 -4.90 3.35 -9.28
CA ARG A 61 -4.22 2.44 -10.23
C ARG A 61 -2.75 2.75 -10.36
N GLU A 62 -2.40 4.02 -10.35
CA GLU A 62 -1.00 4.45 -10.40
C GLU A 62 -0.25 4.04 -9.12
N HIS A 63 -0.85 4.28 -7.95
CA HIS A 63 -0.27 3.90 -6.67
C HIS A 63 -0.12 2.38 -6.55
N ALA A 64 -1.06 1.59 -7.08
CA ALA A 64 -1.01 0.13 -7.09
C ALA A 64 0.29 -0.44 -7.67
N ARG A 65 0.91 0.24 -8.65
CA ARG A 65 2.15 -0.20 -9.30
C ARG A 65 3.34 -0.29 -8.34
N HIS A 66 3.30 0.44 -7.22
CA HIS A 66 4.34 0.39 -6.19
C HIS A 66 4.26 -0.89 -5.34
N PHE A 67 3.15 -1.62 -5.42
CA PHE A 67 2.94 -2.88 -4.69
C PHE A 67 3.04 -4.10 -5.62
N ASP A 68 3.72 -3.94 -6.77
CA ASP A 68 3.99 -5.05 -7.68
C ASP A 68 4.95 -6.05 -7.04
N LEU A 69 4.50 -7.30 -6.95
CA LEU A 69 5.24 -8.38 -6.32
C LEU A 69 6.54 -8.69 -7.07
N GLU A 70 6.57 -8.54 -8.40
CA GLU A 70 7.78 -8.76 -9.19
C GLU A 70 8.85 -7.71 -8.86
N HIS A 71 8.43 -6.45 -8.74
CA HIS A 71 9.32 -5.36 -8.37
C HIS A 71 9.88 -5.55 -6.95
N ILE A 72 9.02 -5.94 -6.01
CA ILE A 72 9.42 -6.22 -4.63
C ILE A 72 10.39 -7.41 -4.62
N ALA A 73 10.09 -8.51 -5.31
CA ALA A 73 10.96 -9.68 -5.37
C ALA A 73 12.34 -9.33 -5.95
N ALA A 74 12.40 -8.55 -7.03
CA ALA A 74 13.65 -8.08 -7.61
C ALA A 74 14.47 -7.20 -6.64
N ALA A 75 13.80 -6.34 -5.87
CA ALA A 75 14.48 -5.52 -4.85
C ALA A 75 15.07 -6.38 -3.73
N TYR A 76 14.36 -7.42 -3.29
CA TYR A 76 14.86 -8.38 -2.31
C TYR A 76 16.05 -9.18 -2.85
N ASP A 77 15.97 -9.67 -4.09
CA ASP A 77 17.05 -10.44 -4.73
C ASP A 77 18.33 -9.60 -4.84
N ALA A 78 18.22 -8.33 -5.23
CA ALA A 78 19.36 -7.41 -5.27
C ALA A 78 20.05 -7.24 -3.90
N VAL A 79 19.27 -7.17 -2.81
CA VAL A 79 19.83 -7.07 -1.44
C VAL A 79 20.49 -8.38 -1.04
N LEU A 80 19.85 -9.52 -1.30
CA LEU A 80 20.39 -10.84 -0.94
C LEU A 80 21.66 -11.19 -1.73
N GLN A 81 21.74 -10.82 -3.01
CA GLN A 81 22.95 -10.99 -3.82
C GLN A 81 24.09 -10.07 -3.37
N GLY A 82 23.76 -8.88 -2.84
CA GLY A 82 24.72 -7.97 -2.23
C GLY A 82 25.23 -8.43 -0.86
N MET A 83 24.51 -9.34 -0.20
CA MET A 83 24.98 -9.98 1.02
C MET A 83 25.95 -11.12 0.66
N GLN A 84 27.24 -10.91 0.94
CA GLN A 84 28.20 -12.00 0.94
C GLN A 84 27.72 -13.07 1.92
N PRO A 85 27.78 -14.37 1.56
CA PRO A 85 27.46 -15.43 2.52
C PRO A 85 28.33 -15.24 3.77
N VAL A 86 27.70 -15.26 4.94
CA VAL A 86 28.42 -15.30 6.21
C VAL A 86 29.25 -16.59 6.21
N SER A 87 30.56 -16.45 6.06
CA SER A 87 31.51 -17.54 6.20
C SER A 87 31.66 -17.90 7.67
N THR A 88 30.85 -18.83 8.17
CA THR A 88 31.11 -19.64 9.36
C THR A 88 30.61 -21.05 9.06
N PHE A 89 31.33 -22.13 9.31
CA PHE A 89 32.08 -22.49 10.51
C PHE A 89 33.37 -23.24 10.18
N SER A 90 34.44 -22.94 10.92
CA SER A 90 35.61 -23.81 11.06
C SER A 90 35.21 -25.01 11.91
N GLU A 91 35.15 -26.20 11.34
CA GLU A 91 35.13 -27.44 12.12
C GLU A 91 36.54 -27.63 12.73
N GLU A 92 36.69 -27.33 14.03
CA GLU A 92 37.83 -27.88 14.77
C GLU A 92 37.58 -29.38 15.02
N PRO A 93 38.51 -30.27 14.65
CA PRO A 93 38.35 -31.68 14.94
C PRO A 93 38.53 -31.92 16.45
N LEU A 94 37.51 -32.50 17.09
CA LEU A 94 37.64 -33.06 18.44
C LEU A 94 38.75 -34.12 18.41
N THR A 95 39.80 -33.92 19.21
CA THR A 95 40.81 -34.93 19.54
C THR A 95 40.51 -35.55 20.90
#